data_AF-A0A2D5Y9Q6-F1
#
_entry.id   AF-A0A2D5Y9Q6-F1
#
_cell.length_a   1.000
_cell.length_b   1.000
_cell.length_c   1.000
_cell.angle_alpha   90.00
_cell.angle_beta   90.00
_cell.angle_gamma   90.00
#
_symmetry.space_group_name_H-M   'P 1'
#
loop_
_entity.id
_entity.type
_entity.pdbx_description
1 polymer ?
#
loop_
_entity_poly.entity_id
_entity_poly.type
_entity_poly.pdbx_seq_one_letter_code
_entity_poly.pdbx_strand_id
1 'polypeptide(L)'
;MMRISQKYLTIGCLSCLIILAGCFKGSGGSRGGGSPFAEADDAVDQNAENLMGLSIGMTKGQVSNLAGVANYLEGYDWGSVWFYKIRKGGNEGVLSDKDVEKKYMPVVFDNTDRVMGYGSKFYDQTLSDLGTGQF
;
A
#
# COMPACT_ATOMS: atom_id res chain seq x y z
N MET A 1 -35.06 7.40 64.32
CA MET A 1 -34.90 8.63 63.52
C MET A 1 -34.15 8.25 62.25
N MET A 2 -34.50 8.78 61.07
CA MET A 2 -34.21 8.09 59.78
C MET A 2 -33.56 9.00 58.71
N ARG A 3 -32.57 8.41 58.01
CA ARG A 3 -32.13 8.67 56.60
C ARG A 3 -31.27 9.91 56.26
N ILE A 4 -30.74 9.81 55.03
CA ILE A 4 -30.12 10.80 54.12
C ILE A 4 -28.59 10.82 54.23
N SER A 5 -27.79 10.24 53.33
CA SER A 5 -27.72 10.22 51.83
C SER A 5 -26.86 11.33 51.21
N GLN A 6 -25.65 10.94 50.81
CA GLN A 6 -25.07 11.09 49.45
C GLN A 6 -25.30 12.38 48.61
N LYS A 7 -24.17 12.92 48.09
CA LYS A 7 -23.96 13.73 46.86
C LYS A 7 -23.75 15.27 46.99
N TYR A 8 -22.52 15.67 46.66
CA TYR A 8 -22.10 16.84 45.85
C TYR A 8 -20.86 16.38 45.07
N LEU A 9 -20.58 16.63 43.78
CA LEU A 9 -21.24 17.36 42.69
C LEU A 9 -21.37 18.89 42.83
N THR A 10 -20.42 19.65 42.25
CA THR A 10 -20.63 20.60 41.12
C THR A 10 -19.35 21.41 40.77
N ILE A 11 -19.14 21.70 39.46
CA ILE A 11 -18.51 22.92 38.86
C ILE A 11 -17.04 23.25 39.26
N GLY A 12 -16.13 23.65 38.37
CA GLY A 12 -16.14 23.80 36.90
C GLY A 12 -14.92 24.58 36.39
N CYS A 13 -14.68 24.51 35.07
CA CYS A 13 -14.16 25.55 34.15
C CYS A 13 -12.82 26.29 34.41
N LEU A 14 -12.24 26.80 33.30
CA LEU A 14 -10.95 27.53 33.16
C LEU A 14 -9.68 26.71 33.49
N SER A 15 -8.53 26.85 32.81
CA SER A 15 -8.11 27.31 31.46
C SER A 15 -6.57 27.45 31.49
N CYS A 16 -5.91 27.44 30.33
CA CYS A 16 -4.50 27.86 30.11
C CYS A 16 -3.35 26.97 30.62
N LEU A 17 -2.78 26.21 29.67
CA LEU A 17 -1.41 26.43 29.17
C LEU A 17 -0.35 26.91 30.18
N ILE A 18 0.54 26.01 30.61
CA ILE A 18 1.99 26.25 30.57
C ILE A 18 2.66 25.02 29.93
N ILE A 19 3.64 25.27 29.07
CA ILE A 19 4.32 24.29 28.20
C ILE A 19 5.75 24.06 28.74
N LEU A 20 6.37 22.96 28.30
CA LEU A 20 7.81 22.80 28.10
C LEU A 20 8.66 22.36 29.30
N ALA A 21 9.11 21.09 29.26
CA ALA A 21 10.53 20.68 29.20
C ALA A 21 10.72 19.28 29.82
N GLY A 22 11.14 18.27 29.03
CA GLY A 22 11.26 16.91 29.57
C GLY A 22 11.65 15.79 28.59
N CYS A 23 12.73 15.95 27.84
CA CYS A 23 13.59 14.84 27.39
C CYS A 23 12.95 13.60 26.73
N PHE A 24 12.26 13.76 25.58
CA PHE A 24 12.11 12.62 24.66
C PHE A 24 13.45 12.33 23.98
N LYS A 25 14.05 11.18 24.34
CA LYS A 25 15.33 10.68 23.81
C LYS A 25 15.12 10.04 22.44
N GLY A 26 14.72 10.86 21.46
CA GLY A 26 14.52 10.45 20.07
C GLY A 26 15.85 10.18 19.37
N SER A 27 16.22 8.90 19.24
CA SER A 27 17.20 8.46 18.25
C SER A 27 16.66 8.79 16.85
N GLY A 28 17.44 9.49 16.02
CA GLY A 28 16.94 9.94 14.71
C GLY A 28 17.89 10.84 13.93
N GLY A 29 19.20 10.65 14.09
CA GLY A 29 20.18 11.35 13.28
C GLY A 29 20.30 10.71 11.90
N SER A 30 19.56 11.21 10.90
CA SER A 30 20.01 11.31 9.50
C SER A 30 18.99 12.03 8.63
N ARG A 31 19.39 13.19 8.09
CA ARG A 31 18.77 13.79 6.90
C ARG A 31 19.24 12.99 5.67
N GLY A 32 18.64 11.83 5.45
CA GLY A 32 18.82 11.05 4.23
C GLY A 32 17.62 11.24 3.33
N GLY A 33 17.84 11.69 2.09
CA GLY A 33 16.82 11.60 1.05
C GLY A 33 16.67 10.14 0.63
N GLY A 34 15.84 9.38 1.37
CA GLY A 34 15.41 8.06 0.94
C GLY A 34 14.65 8.20 -0.37
N SER A 35 14.99 7.40 -1.39
CA SER A 35 14.15 7.34 -2.58
C SER A 35 12.81 6.70 -2.19
N PRO A 36 11.69 7.03 -2.86
CA PRO A 36 10.41 6.34 -2.64
C PRO A 36 10.47 4.84 -3.00
N PHE A 37 11.61 4.36 -3.49
CA PHE A 37 11.88 2.95 -3.82
C PHE A 37 12.72 2.23 -2.74
N ALA A 38 13.14 2.92 -1.67
CA ALA A 38 13.74 2.29 -0.49
C ALA A 38 12.65 1.66 0.40
N GLU A 39 11.59 2.42 0.66
CA GLU A 39 10.37 1.96 1.37
C GLU A 39 9.68 0.79 0.64
N ALA A 40 9.86 0.70 -0.68
CA ALA A 40 9.39 -0.43 -1.50
C ALA A 40 10.10 -1.75 -1.18
N ASP A 41 11.37 -1.76 -0.77
CA ASP A 41 12.09 -2.99 -0.38
C ASP A 41 11.68 -3.46 1.02
N ASP A 42 11.32 -2.53 1.93
CA ASP A 42 10.77 -2.88 3.24
C ASP A 42 9.37 -3.52 3.14
N ALA A 43 8.57 -3.09 2.15
CA ALA A 43 7.25 -3.66 1.87
C ALA A 43 7.27 -5.02 1.14
N VAL A 44 8.40 -5.47 0.58
CA VAL A 44 8.46 -6.69 -0.26
C VAL A 44 7.92 -7.93 0.44
N ASP A 45 8.37 -8.20 1.69
CA ASP A 45 8.02 -9.45 2.37
C ASP A 45 6.52 -9.46 2.70
N GLN A 46 6.00 -8.31 3.14
CA GLN A 46 4.58 -8.11 3.41
C GLN A 46 3.71 -8.21 2.14
N ASN A 47 4.18 -7.68 1.01
CA ASN A 47 3.50 -7.78 -0.27
C ASN A 47 3.45 -9.24 -0.76
N ALA A 48 4.57 -9.95 -0.69
CA ALA A 48 4.65 -11.35 -1.11
C ALA A 48 3.69 -12.25 -0.31
N GLU A 49 3.56 -12.02 1.01
CA GLU A 49 2.61 -12.73 1.85
C GLU A 49 1.16 -12.31 1.57
N ASN A 50 0.88 -11.01 1.52
CA ASN A 50 -0.49 -10.50 1.38
C ASN A 50 -1.08 -10.81 -0.01
N LEU A 51 -0.27 -10.85 -1.06
CA LEU A 51 -0.72 -11.24 -2.40
C LEU A 51 -1.09 -12.73 -2.51
N MET A 52 -0.75 -13.58 -1.53
CA MET A 52 -1.34 -14.94 -1.44
C MET A 52 -2.84 -14.91 -1.12
N GLY A 53 -3.33 -13.83 -0.50
CA GLY A 53 -4.75 -13.59 -0.24
C GLY A 53 -5.53 -12.96 -1.39
N LEU A 54 -4.88 -12.65 -2.52
CA LEU A 54 -5.53 -12.02 -3.66
C LEU A 54 -6.58 -12.95 -4.27
N SER A 55 -7.73 -12.41 -4.66
CA SER A 55 -8.82 -13.17 -5.30
C SER A 55 -9.40 -12.44 -6.50
N ILE A 56 -9.81 -13.22 -7.51
CA ILE A 56 -10.56 -12.72 -8.67
C ILE A 56 -11.83 -12.01 -8.19
N GLY A 57 -12.17 -10.86 -8.79
CA GLY A 57 -13.33 -10.05 -8.41
C GLY A 57 -13.12 -9.10 -7.22
N MET A 58 -11.94 -9.10 -6.56
CA MET A 58 -11.58 -8.04 -5.61
C MET A 58 -11.55 -6.67 -6.31
N THR A 59 -11.98 -5.61 -5.63
CA THR A 59 -11.81 -4.23 -6.13
C THR A 59 -10.39 -3.73 -5.93
N LYS A 60 -9.97 -2.74 -6.72
CA LYS A 60 -8.73 -1.95 -6.48
C LYS A 60 -8.57 -1.50 -5.02
N GLY A 61 -9.65 -1.09 -4.36
CA GLY A 61 -9.63 -0.71 -2.94
C GLY A 61 -9.35 -1.89 -2.00
N GLN A 62 -9.91 -3.08 -2.27
CA GLN A 62 -9.60 -4.29 -1.51
C GLN A 62 -8.15 -4.74 -1.73
N VAL A 63 -7.64 -4.67 -2.97
CA VAL A 63 -6.24 -4.99 -3.28
C VAL A 63 -5.28 -3.99 -2.62
N SER A 64 -5.62 -2.70 -2.59
CA SER A 64 -4.76 -1.70 -1.93
C SER A 64 -4.76 -1.81 -0.40
N ASN A 65 -5.90 -2.17 0.20
CA ASN A 65 -5.95 -2.53 1.63
C ASN A 65 -5.16 -3.81 1.95
N LEU A 66 -4.94 -4.68 0.97
CA LEU A 66 -4.21 -5.95 1.11
C LEU A 66 -2.70 -5.76 0.89
N ALA A 67 -2.28 -5.22 -0.25
CA ALA A 67 -0.87 -5.12 -0.68
C ALA A 67 -0.33 -3.68 -0.69
N GLY A 68 -1.05 -2.72 -0.10
CA GLY A 68 -0.62 -1.32 -0.03
C GLY A 68 -0.73 -0.58 -1.37
N VAL A 69 0.20 0.34 -1.61
CA VAL A 69 0.26 1.15 -2.84
C VAL A 69 1.12 0.43 -3.87
N ALA A 70 0.60 0.26 -5.09
CA ALA A 70 1.34 -0.34 -6.19
C ALA A 70 2.56 0.50 -6.58
N ASN A 71 3.66 -0.15 -6.94
CA ASN A 71 4.92 0.52 -7.29
C ASN A 71 4.88 1.15 -8.69
N TYR A 72 4.10 0.57 -9.58
CA TYR A 72 3.88 1.06 -10.94
C TYR A 72 2.48 0.67 -11.43
N LEU A 73 1.93 1.45 -12.35
CA LEU A 73 0.58 1.30 -12.89
C LEU A 73 0.60 1.49 -14.40
N GLU A 74 -0.08 0.60 -15.12
CA GLU A 74 -0.37 0.71 -16.55
C GLU A 74 -1.88 0.79 -16.75
N GLY A 75 -2.32 1.64 -17.67
CA GLY A 75 -3.72 1.71 -18.12
C GLY A 75 -3.83 1.16 -19.54
N TYR A 76 -4.96 0.54 -19.87
CA TYR A 76 -5.27 -0.02 -21.17
C TYR A 76 -6.75 0.21 -21.50
N ASP A 77 -7.13 0.14 -22.78
CA ASP A 77 -8.55 0.29 -23.20
C ASP A 77 -9.48 -0.72 -22.53
N TRP A 78 -8.95 -1.90 -22.17
CA TRP A 78 -9.68 -2.98 -21.50
C TRP A 78 -9.61 -2.94 -19.96
N GLY A 79 -8.78 -2.07 -19.35
CA GLY A 79 -8.59 -2.03 -17.91
C GLY A 79 -7.27 -1.42 -17.43
N SER A 80 -6.62 -2.05 -16.46
CA SER A 80 -5.35 -1.55 -15.90
C SER A 80 -4.56 -2.64 -15.19
N VAL A 81 -3.25 -2.48 -15.09
CA VAL A 81 -2.35 -3.43 -14.42
C VAL A 81 -1.56 -2.71 -13.34
N TRP A 82 -1.54 -3.27 -12.13
CA TRP A 82 -0.81 -2.72 -10.98
C TRP A 82 0.32 -3.66 -10.61
N PHE A 83 1.53 -3.12 -10.50
CA PHE A 83 2.75 -3.89 -10.26
C PHE A 83 3.20 -3.72 -8.82
N TYR A 84 3.22 -4.82 -8.08
CA TYR A 84 3.67 -4.88 -6.68
C TYR A 84 5.02 -5.57 -6.57
N LYS A 85 6.00 -4.94 -5.92
CA LYS A 85 7.32 -5.53 -5.72
C LYS A 85 7.23 -6.68 -4.71
N ILE A 86 7.76 -7.84 -5.10
CA ILE A 86 7.75 -9.10 -4.35
C ILE A 86 9.16 -9.71 -4.14
N ARG A 87 10.23 -9.03 -4.59
CA ARG A 87 11.62 -9.44 -4.36
C ARG A 87 12.51 -8.22 -4.10
N LYS A 88 13.33 -8.29 -3.05
CA LYS A 88 14.22 -7.20 -2.62
C LYS A 88 15.36 -6.95 -3.61
N GLY A 89 15.85 -5.71 -3.66
CA GLY A 89 17.08 -5.32 -4.34
C GLY A 89 16.93 -4.95 -5.83
N GLY A 90 17.84 -4.10 -6.30
CA GLY A 90 17.96 -3.65 -7.68
C GLY A 90 16.71 -2.92 -8.22
N ASN A 91 16.64 -1.62 -7.95
CA ASN A 91 15.71 -0.67 -8.59
C ASN A 91 16.30 -0.06 -9.88
N GLU A 92 17.48 -0.53 -10.31
CA GLU A 92 18.16 -0.04 -11.51
C GLU A 92 17.66 -0.78 -12.74
N GLY A 93 16.95 -0.06 -13.61
CA GLY A 93 16.40 -0.58 -14.87
C GLY A 93 14.97 -0.12 -15.12
N VAL A 94 14.47 -0.42 -16.31
CA VAL A 94 13.07 -0.20 -16.73
C VAL A 94 12.29 -1.51 -16.61
N LEU A 95 10.96 -1.45 -16.47
CA LEU A 95 10.14 -2.67 -16.36
C LEU A 95 10.12 -3.54 -17.62
N SER A 96 10.55 -3.00 -18.77
CA SER A 96 10.82 -3.79 -19.98
C SER A 96 12.08 -4.65 -19.90
N ASP A 97 12.90 -4.51 -18.86
CA ASP A 97 13.95 -5.46 -18.51
C ASP A 97 13.36 -6.65 -17.75
N LYS A 98 13.48 -7.85 -18.34
CA LYS A 98 12.96 -9.10 -17.79
C LYS A 98 13.54 -9.46 -16.42
N ASP A 99 14.73 -9.00 -16.06
CA ASP A 99 15.32 -9.26 -14.74
C ASP A 99 14.84 -8.27 -13.67
N VAL A 100 14.30 -7.12 -14.08
CA VAL A 100 13.53 -6.20 -13.23
C VAL A 100 12.09 -6.70 -13.10
N GLU A 101 11.44 -7.05 -14.21
CA GLU A 101 10.04 -7.51 -14.28
C GLU A 101 9.75 -8.68 -13.33
N LYS A 102 10.61 -9.71 -13.29
CA LYS A 102 10.52 -10.89 -12.40
C LYS A 102 10.49 -10.57 -10.89
N LYS A 103 10.75 -9.31 -10.49
CA LYS A 103 10.67 -8.84 -9.10
C LYS A 103 9.30 -8.28 -8.75
N TYR A 104 8.41 -8.12 -9.73
CA TYR A 104 7.07 -7.59 -9.56
C TYR A 104 6.01 -8.67 -9.82
N MET A 105 4.90 -8.56 -9.09
CA MET A 105 3.67 -9.28 -9.35
C MET A 105 2.70 -8.30 -10.03
N PRO A 106 2.40 -8.46 -11.33
CA PRO A 106 1.33 -7.72 -11.97
C PRO A 106 -0.02 -8.25 -11.47
N VAL A 107 -0.93 -7.35 -11.10
CA VAL A 107 -2.34 -7.62 -10.82
C VAL A 107 -3.16 -6.94 -11.90
N VAL A 108 -3.92 -7.72 -12.66
CA VAL A 108 -4.69 -7.27 -13.83
C VAL A 108 -6.12 -6.99 -13.40
N PHE A 109 -6.60 -5.78 -13.72
CA PHE A 109 -7.97 -5.33 -13.46
C PHE A 109 -8.71 -5.07 -14.78
N ASP A 110 -10.00 -5.39 -14.81
CA ASP A 110 -10.91 -4.98 -15.87
C ASP A 110 -11.33 -3.49 -15.76
N ASN A 111 -12.12 -3.04 -16.73
CA ASN A 111 -12.74 -1.71 -16.76
C ASN A 111 -13.82 -1.47 -15.66
N THR A 112 -14.15 -2.47 -14.84
CA THR A 112 -15.02 -2.34 -13.66
C THR A 112 -14.22 -2.28 -12.35
N ASP A 113 -12.89 -2.11 -12.45
CA ASP A 113 -11.93 -2.08 -11.35
C ASP A 113 -11.86 -3.39 -10.55
N ARG A 114 -12.15 -4.52 -11.20
CA ARG A 114 -12.13 -5.88 -10.61
C ARG A 114 -10.93 -6.68 -11.06
N VAL A 115 -10.29 -7.39 -10.13
CA VAL A 115 -9.19 -8.32 -10.43
C VAL A 115 -9.68 -9.41 -11.40
N MET A 116 -9.08 -9.48 -12.58
CA MET A 116 -9.24 -10.58 -13.54
C MET A 116 -8.26 -11.73 -13.24
N GLY A 117 -7.04 -11.40 -12.82
CA GLY A 117 -5.96 -12.35 -12.56
C GLY A 117 -4.66 -11.65 -12.19
N TYR A 118 -3.58 -12.41 -12.01
CA TYR A 118 -2.29 -11.91 -11.53
C TYR A 118 -1.12 -12.81 -11.94
N GLY A 119 0.09 -12.25 -11.90
CA GLY A 119 1.36 -12.89 -12.29
C GLY A 119 1.71 -12.72 -13.77
N SER A 120 3.01 -12.63 -14.10
CA SER A 120 3.49 -12.28 -15.45
C SER A 120 2.83 -13.11 -16.55
N LYS A 121 2.70 -14.43 -16.38
CA LYS A 121 2.05 -15.29 -17.39
C LYS A 121 0.60 -14.89 -17.69
N PHE A 122 -0.16 -14.44 -16.69
CA PHE A 122 -1.54 -13.98 -16.90
C PHE A 122 -1.56 -12.61 -17.58
N TYR A 123 -0.65 -11.72 -17.20
CA TYR A 123 -0.44 -10.41 -17.83
C TYR A 123 -0.04 -10.55 -19.30
N ASP A 124 1.00 -11.33 -19.60
CA ASP A 124 1.47 -11.65 -20.97
C ASP A 124 0.33 -12.19 -21.85
N GLN A 125 -0.46 -13.13 -21.30
CA GLN A 125 -1.62 -13.68 -22.00
C GLN A 125 -2.70 -12.62 -22.24
N THR A 126 -2.98 -11.76 -21.26
CA THR A 126 -3.93 -10.64 -21.40
C THR A 126 -3.48 -9.66 -22.49
N LEU A 127 -2.19 -9.32 -22.54
CA LEU A 127 -1.62 -8.50 -23.61
C LEU A 127 -1.70 -9.17 -24.99
N SER A 128 -1.50 -10.49 -25.05
CA SER A 128 -1.62 -11.27 -26.28
C SER A 128 -3.06 -11.34 -26.80
N ASP A 129 -4.05 -11.43 -25.89
CA ASP A 129 -5.45 -11.65 -26.24
C ASP A 129 -6.24 -10.35 -26.46
N LEU A 130 -5.96 -9.31 -25.67
CA LEU A 130 -6.67 -8.02 -25.69
C LEU A 130 -5.85 -6.89 -26.33
N GLY A 131 -4.55 -7.12 -26.59
CA GLY A 131 -3.63 -6.12 -27.12
C GLY A 131 -3.19 -5.08 -26.08
N THR A 132 -2.27 -4.22 -26.50
CA THR A 132 -1.79 -3.07 -25.71
C THR A 132 -2.64 -1.81 -25.87
N GLY A 133 -3.74 -1.86 -26.63
CA GLY A 133 -4.47 -0.66 -27.08
C GLY A 133 -3.73 0.13 -28.17
N GLN A 134 -4.34 1.23 -28.64
CA GLN A 134 -3.65 2.25 -29.44
C GLN A 134 -3.39 3.49 -28.58
N PHE A 135 -2.10 3.84 -28.42
CA PHE A 135 -1.63 5.09 -27.81
C PHE A 135 -1.06 6.01 -28.90
#